data_AF-A0A178V2G9-F1
#
_entry.id   AF-A0A178V2G9-F1
#
_cell.length_a   1.000
_cell.length_b   1.000
_cell.length_c   1.000
_cell.angle_alpha   90.00
_cell.angle_beta   90.00
_cell.angle_gamma   90.00
#
_symmetry.space_group_name_H-M   'P 1'
#
loop_
_entity.id
_entity.type
_entity.pdbx_description
1 polymer ?
#
loop_
_entity_poly.entity_id
_entity_poly.type
_entity_poly.pdbx_seq_one_letter_code
_entity_poly.pdbx_strand_id
1 'polypeptide(L)' 'MIAEERDDKLEHVRLQLDMVMMVHTSTGKERTLKEWDFVLTEAGFARYEVRDFDDVQSLIIAYRS' A
#
# COMPACT_ATOMS: atom_id res chain seq x y z
N MET A 1 9.13 8.48 19.97
CA MET A 1 8.35 9.74 20.03
C MET A 1 8.09 10.38 18.67
N ILE A 2 9.05 11.01 17.97
CA ILE A 2 8.73 11.67 16.67
C ILE A 2 8.33 10.66 15.57
N ALA A 3 8.86 9.43 15.58
CA ALA A 3 8.48 8.39 14.62
C ALA A 3 7.07 7.80 14.88
N GLU A 4 6.71 7.58 16.15
CA GLU A 4 5.43 6.96 16.54
C GLU A 4 4.23 7.90 16.33
N GLU A 5 4.36 9.20 16.59
CA GLU A 5 3.30 10.20 16.29
C GLU A 5 3.12 10.44 14.78
N ARG A 6 4.12 10.11 13.95
CA ARG A 6 4.05 10.29 12.49
C ARG A 6 3.39 9.11 11.79
N ASP A 7 3.69 7.89 12.24
CA ASP A 7 3.03 6.66 11.77
C ASP A 7 1.51 6.75 11.98
N ASP A 8 1.08 7.24 13.14
CA ASP A 8 -0.34 7.40 13.50
C ASP A 8 -1.10 8.42 12.61
N LYS A 9 -0.43 9.48 12.14
CA LYS A 9 -1.04 10.47 11.22
C LYS A 9 -1.22 9.92 9.81
N LEU A 10 -0.23 9.19 9.29
CA LEU A 10 -0.31 8.60 7.96
C LEU A 10 -1.35 7.47 7.92
N GLU A 11 -1.51 6.72 9.02
CA GLU A 11 -2.57 5.74 9.17
C GLU A 11 -3.98 6.34 9.03
N HIS A 12 -4.24 7.50 9.64
CA HIS A 12 -5.53 8.16 9.46
C HIS A 12 -5.80 8.58 8.01
N VAL A 13 -4.78 9.06 7.30
CA VAL A 13 -4.90 9.44 5.88
C VAL A 13 -5.16 8.21 5.01
N ARG A 14 -4.49 7.08 5.27
CA ARG A 14 -4.73 5.81 4.56
C ARG A 14 -6.18 5.34 4.70
N LEU A 15 -6.75 5.43 5.90
CA LEU A 15 -8.17 5.10 6.12
C LEU A 15 -9.14 6.03 5.39
N GLN A 16 -8.85 7.33 5.35
CA GLN A 16 -9.65 8.29 4.57
C GLN A 16 -9.59 7.97 3.07
N LEU A 17 -8.42 7.63 2.55
CA LEU A 17 -8.26 7.25 1.14
C LEU A 17 -8.97 5.93 0.81
N ASP A 18 -8.98 4.95 1.71
CA ASP A 18 -9.74 3.72 1.50
C ASP A 18 -11.25 3.99 1.33
N MET A 19 -11.81 4.89 2.15
CA MET A 19 -13.19 5.35 1.97
C MET A 19 -13.39 6.10 0.64
N VAL A 20 -12.45 6.95 0.24
CA VAL A 20 -12.49 7.65 -1.06
C VAL A 20 -12.50 6.62 -2.21
N MET A 21 -11.68 5.58 -2.14
CA MET A 21 -11.65 4.51 -3.14
C MET A 21 -12.99 3.76 -3.20
N MET A 22 -13.60 3.47 -2.05
CA MET A 22 -14.92 2.83 -1.97
C MET A 22 -16.04 3.69 -2.60
N VAL A 23 -16.00 5.01 -2.42
CA VAL A 23 -17.03 5.92 -2.95
C VAL A 23 -16.85 6.20 -4.45
N HIS A 24 -15.61 6.36 -4.89
CA HIS A 24 -15.31 6.83 -6.25
C HIS A 24 -14.98 5.72 -7.25
N THR A 25 -14.84 4.48 -6.80
CA THR A 25 -14.57 3.34 -7.68
C THR A 25 -15.50 2.17 -7.35
N SER A 26 -15.75 1.28 -8.31
CA SER A 26 -16.68 0.16 -8.09
C SER A 26 -16.11 -0.94 -7.17
N THR A 27 -14.78 -1.11 -7.14
CA THR A 27 -14.12 -2.21 -6.41
C THR A 27 -12.72 -1.86 -5.88
N GLY A 28 -12.33 -0.58 -5.93
CA GLY A 28 -11.04 -0.11 -5.45
C GLY A 28 -10.98 -0.06 -3.92
N LYS A 29 -9.76 -0.22 -3.41
CA LYS A 29 -9.40 -0.16 -2.00
C LYS A 29 -7.91 0.11 -1.84
N GLU A 30 -7.52 0.65 -0.70
CA GLU A 30 -6.11 0.62 -0.27
C GLU A 30 -5.73 -0.81 0.13
N ARG A 31 -4.49 -1.20 -0.17
CA ARG A 31 -4.02 -2.58 0.05
C ARG A 31 -2.91 -2.62 1.09
N THR A 32 -3.01 -3.59 1.98
CA THR A 32 -1.92 -3.96 2.89
C THR A 32 -0.78 -4.65 2.12
N LEU A 33 0.41 -4.72 2.72
CA LEU A 33 1.53 -5.45 2.12
C LEU A 33 1.21 -6.93 1.85
N LYS A 34 0.42 -7.58 2.72
CA LYS A 34 -0.03 -8.96 2.53
C LYS A 34 -0.91 -9.14 1.29
N GLU A 35 -1.76 -8.16 1.00
CA GLU A 35 -2.61 -8.19 -0.19
C GLU A 35 -1.82 -7.89 -1.46
N TRP A 36 -0.84 -6.99 -1.38
CA TRP A 36 0.11 -6.79 -2.47
C TRP A 36 0.94 -8.03 -2.75
N ASP A 37 1.44 -8.71 -1.71
CA ASP A 37 2.15 -9.98 -1.82
C ASP A 37 1.35 -11.02 -2.60
N PHE A 38 0.08 -11.20 -2.23
CA PHE A 38 -0.84 -12.10 -2.91
C PHE A 38 -1.02 -11.71 -4.39
N VAL A 39 -1.35 -10.45 -4.68
CA VAL A 39 -1.59 -9.99 -6.07
C VAL A 39 -0.35 -10.16 -6.95
N LEU A 40 0.84 -9.84 -6.44
CA LEU A 40 2.09 -9.94 -7.19
C LEU A 40 2.50 -11.39 -7.43
N THR A 41 2.30 -12.25 -6.43
CA THR A 41 2.60 -13.68 -6.54
C THR A 41 1.66 -14.37 -7.55
N GLU A 42 0.36 -14.13 -7.45
CA GLU A 42 -0.63 -14.69 -8.38
C GLU A 42 -0.46 -14.14 -9.81
N ALA A 43 0.08 -12.93 -9.96
CA ALA A 43 0.45 -12.38 -11.26
C ALA A 43 1.74 -12.98 -11.86
N GLY A 44 2.46 -13.84 -11.11
CA GLY A 44 3.66 -14.55 -11.59
C GLY A 44 4.97 -13.78 -11.47
N PHE A 45 5.02 -12.71 -10.67
CA PHE A 45 6.30 -12.04 -10.38
C PHE A 45 7.18 -12.94 -9.48
N ALA A 46 8.49 -12.97 -9.76
CA ALA A 46 9.41 -13.84 -9.05
C ALA A 46 9.79 -13.30 -7.67
N ARG A 47 9.82 -11.97 -7.54
CA ARG A 47 10.10 -11.23 -6.30
C ARG A 47 9.65 -9.78 -6.44
N TYR A 48 9.51 -9.09 -5.32
CA TYR A 48 9.32 -7.64 -5.28
C TYR A 48 10.06 -7.03 -4.10
N GLU A 49 10.31 -5.73 -4.16
CA GLU A 49 10.74 -4.92 -3.03
C GLU A 49 9.80 -3.74 -2.84
N VAL A 50 9.67 -3.27 -1.60
CA VAL A 50 8.89 -2.09 -1.25
C VAL A 50 9.84 -1.06 -0.65
N ARG A 51 9.80 0.17 -1.18
CA ARG A 51 10.54 1.31 -0.64
C ARG A 51 9.57 2.30 -0.02
N ASP A 52 9.77 2.56 1.26
CA ASP A 52 9.06 3.58 2.02
C ASP A 52 9.77 4.93 1.85
N PHE A 53 8.99 6.01 1.76
CA PHE A 53 9.47 7.39 1.65
C PHE A 53 9.01 8.28 2.81
N ASP A 54 8.51 7.69 3.90
CA ASP A 54 7.91 8.43 5.02
C ASP A 54 6.67 9.25 4.54
N ASP A 55 5.91 8.67 3.59
CA ASP A 55 4.72 9.26 2.95
C ASP A 55 3.58 8.21 2.86
N VAL A 56 2.38 8.65 2.49
CA VAL A 56 1.20 7.80 2.31
C VAL A 56 1.45 6.72 1.26
N GLN A 57 2.18 7.07 0.20
CA GLN A 57 2.51 6.18 -0.91
C GLN A 57 3.87 5.51 -0.73
N SER A 58 3.99 4.29 -1.25
CA SER A 58 5.25 3.54 -1.31
C SER A 58 5.55 3.15 -2.76
N LEU A 59 6.83 2.92 -3.08
CA LEU A 59 7.22 2.37 -4.38
C LEU A 59 7.35 0.86 -4.29
N ILE A 60 6.56 0.14 -5.09
CA ILE A 60 6.66 -1.30 -5.28
C ILE A 60 7.41 -1.58 -6.59
N ILE A 61 8.52 -2.30 -6.50
CA ILE A 61 9.30 -2.74 -7.68
C ILE A 61 9.16 -4.25 -7.79
N ALA A 62 8.48 -4.71 -8.83
CA ALA A 62 8.25 -6.14 -9.08
C ALA A 62 9.12 -6.64 -10.24
N TYR A 63 9.78 -7.77 -10.04
CA TYR A 63 10.75 -8.33 -10.99
C TYR A 63 10.17 -9.57 -11.67
N ARG A 64 10.22 -9.59 -13.01
CA ARG A 64 9.97 -10.82 -13.79
C ARG A 64 11.15 -11.78 -13.63
N SER A 65 10.87 -13.07 -13.82
CA SER A 65 11.86 -14.13 -13.95
C SER A 65 12.66 -14.01 -15.25
#